data_AF-A0A1D1YKS3-F1
#
_entry.id   AF-A0A1D1YKS3-F1
#
_cell.length_a   1.000
_cell.length_b   1.000
_cell.length_c   1.000
_cell.angle_alpha   90.00
_cell.angle_beta   90.00
_cell.angle_gamma   90.00
#
_symmetry.space_group_name_H-M   'P 1'
#
loop_
_entity.id
_entity.type
_entity.pdbx_description
1 polymer ?
#
loop_
_entity_poly.entity_id
_entity_poly.type
_entity_poly.pdbx_seq_one_letter_code
_entity_poly.pdbx_strand_id
1 'polypeptide(L)'
;QLPKFRGKVTKRGDVDYEATSYQYASSSHLKDKIIEPAVIIAAVDDSDVIKAIKYARDNNLAVAIRTGGHQYSGASSTNGDNIQLDLSYTYRDFDWQNDDCTLVRLGVSFSLDEFNKSIGGKKRFVPHGQCQHVHVGGHLHTGGYGQLGRSFGLFSDHVRKIRIITADGKTQEIDHNDNPDLFYAVLGGSPGNFGVVTHITLQVHRDEDYPNSRGFRAIYPWGRHRLKALLDVMVEMAEDENFPGDFDYCVTILSEPLSTALEGEVETNYDKKFRVQDPVVVWCPAIFVFVQWANLQGAQQEYDPSFVHKVKHAGGTIRHVEVHDKKHVPISELTRHWIFPIAREFELPYIKRTFSSNSSSQRLKDLKWSDWVSRRIDAAEHGVSVSAQFQYFGGSKSRFHLNGVNSPTSFSWRDTKLSYTIDAFYNHDHQHERAVKWQLGNDEGVGKPDAPFCDRDRRVLWGSHDLDLSANKEHYYDKHPEGKYERLCEIKKRYDPTGVFTPNRFCIGLPVPDPAGGVSPASNVEAQPATVRIKHAGLEIIEKVAAAIEMSVEDKFWKLKSMKREEGKPVPLWDTWKVQGNDPEVETES
;
A
#
# COMPACT_ATOMS: atom_id res chain seq x y z
N GLN A 1 -9.05 33.81 8.35
CA GLN A 1 -9.74 33.53 7.06
C GLN A 1 -8.75 32.80 6.16
N LEU A 2 -9.18 31.72 5.49
CA LEU A 2 -8.31 31.00 4.54
C LEU A 2 -7.96 31.90 3.34
N PRO A 3 -6.74 31.80 2.79
CA PRO A 3 -6.39 32.49 1.55
C PRO A 3 -7.18 31.90 0.37
N LYS A 4 -7.23 32.64 -0.73
CA LYS A 4 -7.88 32.17 -1.96
C LYS A 4 -7.00 31.13 -2.66
N PHE A 5 -7.43 29.88 -2.63
CA PHE A 5 -6.86 28.79 -3.41
C PHE A 5 -7.54 28.71 -4.78
N ARG A 6 -6.82 28.18 -5.77
CA ARG A 6 -7.40 27.84 -7.07
C ARG A 6 -8.17 26.53 -7.00
N GLY A 7 -7.60 25.57 -6.29
CA GLY A 7 -8.18 24.27 -6.01
C GLY A 7 -9.36 24.33 -5.05
N LYS A 8 -10.10 23.23 -4.99
CA LYS A 8 -11.27 23.11 -4.13
C LYS A 8 -10.82 23.07 -2.66
N VAL A 9 -11.51 23.84 -1.84
CA VAL A 9 -11.32 23.87 -0.39
C VAL A 9 -12.58 23.30 0.25
N THR A 10 -12.44 22.23 1.02
CA THR A 10 -13.53 21.58 1.74
C THR A 10 -13.27 21.71 3.23
N LYS A 11 -14.19 22.32 3.97
CA LYS A 11 -14.08 22.51 5.43
C LYS A 11 -14.87 21.45 6.17
N ARG A 12 -14.49 21.19 7.42
CA ARG A 12 -15.30 20.38 8.31
C ARG A 12 -16.71 20.99 8.43
N GLY A 13 -17.73 20.17 8.23
CA GLY A 13 -19.14 20.58 8.22
C GLY A 13 -19.70 20.89 6.82
N ASP A 14 -18.86 20.98 5.79
CA ASP A 14 -19.35 21.03 4.41
C ASP A 14 -19.99 19.67 4.03
N VAL A 15 -21.00 19.70 3.17
CA VAL A 15 -21.83 18.53 2.81
C VAL A 15 -21.00 17.37 2.25
N ASP A 16 -19.90 17.68 1.57
CA ASP A 16 -19.01 16.73 0.92
C ASP A 16 -17.74 16.41 1.72
N TYR A 17 -17.65 16.87 2.98
CA TYR A 17 -16.48 16.68 3.84
C TYR A 17 -16.14 15.20 4.05
N GLU A 18 -17.12 14.37 4.44
CA GLU A 18 -16.92 12.95 4.72
C GLU A 18 -16.42 12.17 3.49
N ALA A 19 -16.98 12.49 2.32
CA ALA A 19 -16.53 11.87 1.07
C ALA A 19 -15.11 12.32 0.70
N THR A 20 -14.75 13.57 1.01
CA THR A 20 -13.44 14.15 0.68
C THR A 20 -12.37 13.70 1.68
N SER A 21 -12.70 13.50 2.96
CA SER A 21 -11.79 13.02 4.00
C SER A 21 -11.52 11.52 3.91
N TYR A 22 -12.41 10.75 3.26
CA TYR A 22 -12.28 9.31 3.09
C TYR A 22 -10.92 8.91 2.51
N GLN A 23 -10.33 7.87 3.11
CA GLN A 23 -9.06 7.27 2.71
C GLN A 23 -9.05 5.78 3.12
N TYR A 24 -8.01 5.03 2.78
CA TYR A 24 -7.96 3.58 3.04
C TYR A 24 -8.25 3.24 4.51
N ALA A 25 -7.67 4.00 5.44
CA ALA A 25 -7.84 3.81 6.88
C ALA A 25 -9.21 4.22 7.45
N SER A 26 -10.10 4.84 6.68
CA SER A 26 -11.35 5.42 7.20
C SER A 26 -12.26 4.37 7.86
N SER A 27 -12.34 3.14 7.36
CA SER A 27 -13.17 2.10 7.99
C SER A 27 -12.72 1.75 9.42
N SER A 28 -11.43 1.90 9.73
CA SER A 28 -10.86 1.54 11.03
C SER A 28 -10.70 2.75 11.95
N HIS A 29 -10.42 3.93 11.39
CA HIS A 29 -9.87 5.06 12.16
C HIS A 29 -10.69 6.36 12.07
N LEU A 30 -11.84 6.37 11.39
CA LEU A 30 -12.67 7.58 11.33
C LEU A 30 -13.21 7.97 12.72
N LYS A 31 -13.54 6.98 13.57
CA LYS A 31 -14.07 7.21 14.92
C LYS A 31 -13.03 7.72 15.91
N ASP A 32 -11.76 7.40 15.69
CA ASP A 32 -10.63 7.82 16.54
C ASP A 32 -10.25 9.29 16.31
N LYS A 33 -10.93 9.96 15.36
CA LYS A 33 -10.76 11.37 15.01
C LYS A 33 -9.35 11.73 14.56
N ILE A 34 -8.58 10.75 14.06
CA ILE A 34 -7.25 10.98 13.48
C ILE A 34 -7.30 11.34 11.99
N ILE A 35 -8.48 11.19 11.37
CA ILE A 35 -8.80 11.54 9.98
C ILE A 35 -9.91 12.61 9.99
N GLU A 36 -9.65 13.70 10.68
CA GLU A 36 -10.62 14.79 10.86
C GLU A 36 -9.95 16.16 10.65
N PRO A 37 -9.32 16.44 9.50
CA PRO A 37 -8.70 17.73 9.24
C PRO A 37 -9.73 18.87 9.31
N ALA A 38 -9.37 20.07 9.78
CA ALA A 38 -10.29 21.20 9.75
C ALA A 38 -10.60 21.65 8.31
N VAL A 39 -9.63 21.51 7.43
CA VAL A 39 -9.76 21.85 6.01
C VAL A 39 -8.97 20.88 5.14
N ILE A 40 -9.56 20.52 4.00
CA ILE A 40 -8.93 19.75 2.93
C ILE A 40 -8.76 20.69 1.74
N ILE A 41 -7.53 20.85 1.27
CA ILE A 41 -7.19 21.67 0.11
C ILE A 41 -6.76 20.73 -1.01
N ALA A 42 -7.63 20.55 -2.01
CA ALA A 42 -7.30 19.82 -3.24
C ALA A 42 -6.51 20.73 -4.17
N ALA A 43 -5.19 20.79 -3.97
CA ALA A 43 -4.32 21.71 -4.69
C ALA A 43 -4.27 21.36 -6.19
N VAL A 44 -4.19 22.36 -7.04
CA VAL A 44 -4.13 22.15 -8.51
C VAL A 44 -2.77 22.49 -9.11
N ASP A 45 -1.88 23.11 -8.34
CA ASP A 45 -0.51 23.46 -8.74
C ASP A 45 0.37 23.81 -7.53
N ASP A 46 1.64 24.14 -7.79
CA ASP A 46 2.59 24.63 -6.79
C ASP A 46 2.13 25.89 -6.05
N SER A 47 1.36 26.78 -6.70
CA SER A 47 0.91 28.03 -6.07
C SER A 47 0.00 27.74 -4.90
N ASP A 48 -0.92 26.77 -5.05
CA ASP A 48 -1.78 26.34 -3.95
C ASP A 48 -0.99 25.61 -2.85
N VAL A 49 -0.02 24.76 -3.21
CA VAL A 49 0.85 24.09 -2.24
C VAL A 49 1.63 25.10 -1.40
N ILE A 50 2.31 26.05 -2.05
CA ILE A 50 3.11 27.08 -1.37
C ILE A 50 2.21 27.98 -0.50
N LYS A 51 1.01 28.35 -0.98
CA LYS A 51 0.04 29.10 -0.16
C LYS A 51 -0.42 28.32 1.06
N ALA A 52 -0.65 27.02 0.93
CA ALA A 52 -1.08 26.16 2.05
C ALA A 52 0.03 26.06 3.10
N ILE A 53 1.28 25.80 2.68
CA ILE A 53 2.46 25.77 3.55
C ILE A 53 2.64 27.11 4.27
N LYS A 54 2.60 28.22 3.53
CA LYS A 54 2.73 29.57 4.10
C LYS A 54 1.61 29.84 5.10
N TYR A 55 0.37 29.54 4.76
CA TYR A 55 -0.77 29.75 5.65
C TYR A 55 -0.64 28.92 6.92
N ALA A 56 -0.25 27.64 6.80
CA ALA A 56 -0.04 26.76 7.95
C ALA A 56 1.03 27.33 8.89
N ARG A 57 2.20 27.68 8.35
CA ARG A 57 3.30 28.30 9.11
C ARG A 57 2.89 29.59 9.80
N ASP A 58 2.24 30.50 9.07
CA ASP A 58 1.84 31.81 9.59
C ASP A 58 0.75 31.72 10.68
N ASN A 59 0.06 30.57 10.80
CA ASN A 59 -1.01 30.32 11.77
C ASN A 59 -0.69 29.18 12.77
N ASN A 60 0.57 28.70 12.82
CA ASN A 60 0.97 27.59 13.69
C ASN A 60 0.10 26.32 13.53
N LEU A 61 -0.21 25.98 12.28
CA LEU A 61 -0.93 24.77 11.90
C LEU A 61 0.03 23.78 11.23
N ALA A 62 -0.32 22.50 11.27
CA ALA A 62 0.38 21.45 10.55
C ALA A 62 -0.36 21.05 9.26
N VAL A 63 0.38 20.42 8.34
CA VAL A 63 -0.07 19.95 7.03
C VAL A 63 0.17 18.45 6.89
N ALA A 64 -0.91 17.69 6.72
CA ALA A 64 -0.87 16.31 6.25
C ALA A 64 -0.90 16.28 4.73
N ILE A 65 0.01 15.54 4.11
CA ILE A 65 0.10 15.44 2.66
C ILE A 65 -0.53 14.11 2.23
N ARG A 66 -1.48 14.19 1.30
CA ARG A 66 -2.15 13.02 0.73
C ARG A 66 -1.93 12.97 -0.78
N THR A 67 -1.47 11.82 -1.29
CA THR A 67 -1.68 11.43 -2.69
C THR A 67 -2.78 10.37 -2.73
N GLY A 68 -2.44 9.08 -2.78
CA GLY A 68 -3.44 8.01 -2.91
C GLY A 68 -4.24 7.67 -1.64
N GLY A 69 -3.96 8.30 -0.49
CA GLY A 69 -4.66 8.02 0.77
C GLY A 69 -4.54 6.56 1.26
N HIS A 70 -3.50 5.83 0.84
CA HIS A 70 -3.34 4.38 1.10
C HIS A 70 -2.48 4.08 2.34
N GLN A 71 -2.39 5.02 3.29
CA GLN A 71 -1.65 4.80 4.52
C GLN A 71 -2.55 4.08 5.53
N TYR A 72 -2.11 2.90 6.00
CA TYR A 72 -2.95 1.96 6.75
C TYR A 72 -3.34 2.40 8.18
N SER A 73 -2.65 3.36 8.78
CA SER A 73 -2.97 3.91 10.11
C SER A 73 -3.58 5.31 10.04
N GLY A 74 -3.92 5.80 8.85
CA GLY A 74 -4.51 7.13 8.63
C GLY A 74 -3.52 8.30 8.62
N ALA A 75 -2.20 8.06 8.69
CA ALA A 75 -1.16 9.08 8.81
C ALA A 75 -0.99 10.01 7.58
N SER A 76 -1.67 9.71 6.46
CA SER A 76 -1.85 10.65 5.34
C SER A 76 -2.91 11.74 5.61
N SER A 77 -3.47 11.77 6.83
CA SER A 77 -4.42 12.77 7.31
C SER A 77 -3.98 13.36 8.65
N THR A 78 -4.84 14.20 9.23
CA THR A 78 -4.61 14.93 10.47
C THR A 78 -5.93 15.18 11.19
N ASN A 79 -5.88 15.91 12.30
CA ASN A 79 -7.01 16.25 13.15
C ASN A 79 -6.91 17.68 13.68
N GLY A 80 -7.88 18.09 14.50
CA GLY A 80 -7.91 19.43 15.09
C GLY A 80 -8.01 20.52 14.00
N ASP A 81 -7.29 21.63 14.18
CA ASP A 81 -7.33 22.77 13.25
C ASP A 81 -6.40 22.62 12.03
N ASN A 82 -5.76 21.46 11.90
CA ASN A 82 -4.74 21.22 10.88
C ASN A 82 -5.33 21.00 9.48
N ILE A 83 -4.43 21.08 8.49
CA ILE A 83 -4.74 21.07 7.07
C ILE A 83 -4.40 19.70 6.49
N GLN A 84 -5.30 19.15 5.68
CA GLN A 84 -4.93 18.10 4.73
C GLN A 84 -4.72 18.72 3.35
N LEU A 85 -3.51 18.60 2.83
CA LEU A 85 -3.14 18.98 1.47
C LEU A 85 -3.28 17.76 0.57
N ASP A 86 -4.30 17.77 -0.27
CA ASP A 86 -4.62 16.68 -1.19
C ASP A 86 -4.02 16.94 -2.57
N LEU A 87 -3.16 16.01 -2.98
CA LEU A 87 -2.42 16.01 -4.23
C LEU A 87 -2.84 14.88 -5.17
N SER A 88 -3.98 14.22 -4.92
CA SER A 88 -4.42 13.04 -5.69
C SER A 88 -4.44 13.25 -7.21
N TYR A 89 -4.64 14.50 -7.67
CA TYR A 89 -4.73 14.84 -9.10
C TYR A 89 -3.87 16.04 -9.52
N THR A 90 -2.95 16.49 -8.67
CA THR A 90 -2.19 17.73 -8.89
C THR A 90 -1.08 17.58 -9.92
N TYR A 91 -0.24 16.56 -9.77
CA TYR A 91 0.98 16.38 -10.55
C TYR A 91 0.87 15.12 -11.41
N ARG A 92 0.44 15.31 -12.67
CA ARG A 92 0.14 14.22 -13.61
C ARG A 92 0.98 14.29 -14.90
N ASP A 93 2.05 15.06 -14.87
CA ASP A 93 3.01 15.13 -15.98
C ASP A 93 3.86 13.84 -16.02
N PHE A 94 4.17 13.37 -17.23
CA PHE A 94 4.98 12.18 -17.49
C PHE A 94 5.83 12.42 -18.74
N ASP A 95 7.15 12.27 -18.64
CA ASP A 95 8.09 12.60 -19.70
C ASP A 95 9.33 11.69 -19.70
N TRP A 96 9.64 11.08 -20.84
CA TRP A 96 10.87 10.31 -21.02
C TRP A 96 12.06 11.25 -21.15
N GLN A 97 13.07 11.07 -20.32
CA GLN A 97 14.24 11.95 -20.22
C GLN A 97 15.39 11.53 -21.14
N ASN A 98 15.23 10.42 -21.86
CA ASN A 98 16.23 9.88 -22.78
C ASN A 98 15.58 9.01 -23.87
N ASP A 99 16.27 8.90 -25.01
CA ASP A 99 15.76 8.23 -26.22
C ASP A 99 15.48 6.74 -26.02
N ASP A 100 16.29 6.07 -25.18
CA ASP A 100 16.11 4.65 -24.87
C ASP A 100 14.95 4.37 -23.89
N CYS A 101 14.23 5.41 -23.44
CA CYS A 101 13.11 5.30 -22.51
C CYS A 101 13.46 4.53 -21.22
N THR A 102 14.65 4.74 -20.66
CA THR A 102 15.06 4.13 -19.39
C THR A 102 15.08 5.11 -18.22
N LEU A 103 14.93 6.40 -18.48
CA LEU A 103 14.81 7.45 -17.48
C LEU A 103 13.50 8.20 -17.69
N VAL A 104 12.63 8.22 -16.68
CA VAL A 104 11.32 8.87 -16.75
C VAL A 104 11.16 9.89 -15.65
N ARG A 105 10.70 11.09 -16.00
CA ARG A 105 10.22 12.08 -15.03
C ARG A 105 8.71 12.00 -14.94
N LEU A 106 8.17 11.95 -13.73
CA LEU A 106 6.74 11.89 -13.50
C LEU A 106 6.31 12.60 -12.23
N GLY A 107 5.07 13.09 -12.23
CA GLY A 107 4.41 13.60 -11.05
C GLY A 107 4.03 12.51 -10.05
N VAL A 108 3.90 12.86 -8.77
CA VAL A 108 3.61 11.89 -7.69
C VAL A 108 2.16 11.42 -7.62
N SER A 109 1.27 12.02 -8.41
CA SER A 109 -0.18 11.77 -8.39
C SER A 109 -0.62 10.59 -9.25
N PHE A 110 0.30 9.91 -9.93
CA PHE A 110 -0.01 8.67 -10.63
C PHE A 110 -0.30 7.55 -9.62
N SER A 111 -1.40 6.83 -9.84
CA SER A 111 -1.58 5.52 -9.23
C SER A 111 -0.57 4.51 -9.81
N LEU A 112 -0.28 3.42 -9.10
CA LEU A 112 0.68 2.41 -9.56
C LEU A 112 0.22 1.74 -10.85
N ASP A 113 -1.09 1.53 -11.05
CA ASP A 113 -1.60 0.97 -12.29
C ASP A 113 -1.49 1.93 -13.48
N GLU A 114 -1.87 3.20 -13.30
CA GLU A 114 -1.67 4.21 -14.34
C GLU A 114 -0.19 4.32 -14.74
N PHE A 115 0.69 4.39 -13.74
CA PHE A 115 2.13 4.43 -13.96
C PHE A 115 2.64 3.17 -14.68
N ASN A 116 2.26 1.97 -14.22
CA ASN A 116 2.67 0.71 -14.83
C ASN A 116 2.18 0.61 -16.29
N LYS A 117 0.95 1.06 -16.60
CA LYS A 117 0.43 1.15 -17.97
C LYS A 117 1.25 2.12 -18.83
N SER A 118 1.60 3.30 -18.30
CA SER A 118 2.38 4.30 -19.03
C SER A 118 3.77 3.79 -19.44
N ILE A 119 4.50 3.11 -18.54
CA ILE A 119 5.82 2.56 -18.86
C ILE A 119 5.73 1.25 -19.67
N GLY A 120 4.72 0.43 -19.41
CA GLY A 120 4.51 -0.87 -20.08
C GLY A 120 4.28 -0.73 -21.58
N GLY A 121 3.68 0.38 -22.05
CA GLY A 121 3.54 0.69 -23.48
C GLY A 121 4.88 0.79 -24.23
N LYS A 122 6.00 0.99 -23.51
CA LYS A 122 7.37 0.98 -24.05
C LYS A 122 8.14 -0.28 -23.68
N LYS A 123 7.48 -1.34 -23.18
CA LYS A 123 8.14 -2.57 -22.68
C LYS A 123 9.18 -2.23 -21.61
N ARG A 124 8.73 -1.44 -20.63
CA ARG A 124 9.52 -1.00 -19.47
C ARG A 124 8.84 -1.44 -18.19
N PHE A 125 9.63 -1.68 -17.16
CA PHE A 125 9.13 -2.03 -15.83
C PHE A 125 10.05 -1.48 -14.74
N VAL A 126 9.55 -1.47 -13.51
CA VAL A 126 10.31 -1.15 -12.28
C VAL A 126 9.63 -1.87 -11.11
N PRO A 127 10.35 -2.31 -10.07
CA PRO A 127 9.72 -2.88 -8.87
C PRO A 127 8.74 -1.88 -8.24
N HIS A 128 7.49 -2.28 -8.06
CA HIS A 128 6.45 -1.51 -7.34
C HIS A 128 5.44 -2.46 -6.66
N GLY A 129 4.53 -1.90 -5.85
CA GLY A 129 3.51 -2.64 -5.10
C GLY A 129 2.33 -3.17 -5.93
N GLN A 130 1.44 -3.92 -5.29
CA GLN A 130 0.36 -4.67 -5.96
C GLN A 130 -0.98 -3.95 -6.03
N CYS A 131 -1.26 -3.06 -5.09
CA CYS A 131 -2.57 -2.40 -5.04
C CYS A 131 -2.60 -1.29 -6.10
N GLN A 132 -3.50 -1.41 -7.09
CA GLN A 132 -3.55 -0.47 -8.21
C GLN A 132 -3.73 0.99 -7.79
N HIS A 133 -4.45 1.23 -6.69
CA HIS A 133 -4.79 2.58 -6.19
C HIS A 133 -3.73 3.21 -5.30
N VAL A 134 -2.66 2.49 -4.93
CA VAL A 134 -1.50 3.13 -4.28
C VAL A 134 -0.93 4.16 -5.25
N HIS A 135 -0.51 5.32 -4.76
CA HIS A 135 0.08 6.36 -5.61
C HIS A 135 1.59 6.43 -5.41
N VAL A 136 2.30 6.82 -6.48
CA VAL A 136 3.77 6.95 -6.53
C VAL A 136 4.29 7.77 -5.35
N GLY A 137 3.63 8.88 -5.01
CA GLY A 137 4.03 9.76 -3.90
C GLY A 137 4.24 9.04 -2.57
N GLY A 138 3.22 8.41 -1.99
CA GLY A 138 3.39 7.68 -0.73
C GLY A 138 4.28 6.44 -0.88
N HIS A 139 4.23 5.79 -2.05
CA HIS A 139 4.98 4.56 -2.33
C HIS A 139 6.49 4.78 -2.26
N LEU A 140 7.01 5.85 -2.89
CA LEU A 140 8.46 6.12 -2.92
C LEU A 140 9.05 6.47 -1.54
N HIS A 141 8.28 7.10 -0.64
CA HIS A 141 8.78 7.48 0.69
C HIS A 141 8.97 6.26 1.60
N THR A 142 8.22 5.19 1.35
CA THR A 142 8.18 4.00 2.20
C THR A 142 9.02 2.85 1.65
N GLY A 143 9.78 3.10 0.58
CA GLY A 143 10.63 2.14 -0.13
C GLY A 143 10.00 1.69 -1.45
N GLY A 144 8.69 1.50 -1.47
CA GLY A 144 7.98 0.94 -2.61
C GLY A 144 8.28 -0.55 -2.76
N TYR A 145 7.69 -1.29 -1.83
CA TYR A 145 7.78 -2.74 -1.71
C TYR A 145 6.94 -3.44 -2.78
N GLY A 146 7.43 -4.58 -3.29
CA GLY A 146 6.70 -5.42 -4.22
C GLY A 146 7.43 -6.71 -4.58
N GLN A 147 6.84 -7.46 -5.51
CA GLN A 147 7.20 -8.85 -5.79
C GLN A 147 8.56 -8.91 -6.47
N LEU A 148 8.90 -7.93 -7.29
CA LEU A 148 10.24 -7.77 -7.90
C LEU A 148 11.33 -7.38 -6.90
N GLY A 149 11.00 -7.20 -5.62
CA GLY A 149 11.90 -6.55 -4.68
C GLY A 149 13.18 -7.33 -4.44
N ARG A 150 13.17 -8.67 -4.56
CA ARG A 150 14.38 -9.47 -4.37
C ARG A 150 15.29 -9.39 -5.60
N SER A 151 14.72 -9.44 -6.80
CA SER A 151 15.49 -9.38 -8.05
C SER A 151 15.93 -7.98 -8.46
N PHE A 152 15.17 -6.94 -8.12
CA PHE A 152 15.45 -5.56 -8.58
C PHE A 152 15.59 -4.54 -7.45
N GLY A 153 15.36 -4.92 -6.19
CA GLY A 153 15.36 -3.99 -5.07
C GLY A 153 14.05 -3.21 -4.95
N LEU A 154 14.06 -2.18 -4.12
CA LEU A 154 12.90 -1.33 -3.84
C LEU A 154 12.65 -0.33 -4.97
N PHE A 155 11.41 0.13 -5.15
CA PHE A 155 11.09 1.24 -6.09
C PHE A 155 12.02 2.44 -5.86
N SER A 156 12.25 2.80 -4.60
CA SER A 156 13.11 3.92 -4.20
C SER A 156 14.58 3.75 -4.59
N ASP A 157 15.06 2.52 -4.80
CA ASP A 157 16.44 2.28 -5.27
C ASP A 157 16.64 2.77 -6.73
N HIS A 158 15.53 2.96 -7.45
CA HIS A 158 15.52 3.42 -8.84
C HIS A 158 15.26 4.93 -8.96
N VAL A 159 15.00 5.63 -7.85
CA VAL A 159 14.84 7.09 -7.86
C VAL A 159 16.21 7.74 -8.11
N ARG A 160 16.24 8.72 -9.01
CA ARG A 160 17.44 9.45 -9.42
C ARG A 160 17.38 10.91 -9.02
N LYS A 161 16.21 11.54 -9.09
CA LYS A 161 15.99 12.93 -8.67
C LYS A 161 14.62 13.09 -8.03
N ILE A 162 14.50 14.07 -7.15
CA ILE A 162 13.25 14.42 -6.45
C ILE A 162 13.03 15.93 -6.58
N ARG A 163 11.83 16.32 -7.00
CA ARG A 163 11.37 17.71 -6.87
C ARG A 163 10.53 17.86 -5.62
N ILE A 164 10.92 18.77 -4.74
CA ILE A 164 10.29 18.97 -3.44
C ILE A 164 10.03 20.45 -3.15
N ILE A 165 8.91 20.75 -2.50
CA ILE A 165 8.59 22.07 -1.95
C ILE A 165 8.78 22.02 -0.43
N THR A 166 9.75 22.78 0.09
CA THR A 166 10.14 22.78 1.50
C THR A 166 9.26 23.72 2.35
N ALA A 167 9.38 23.67 3.68
CA ALA A 167 8.51 24.43 4.60
C ALA A 167 8.66 25.95 4.49
N ASP A 168 9.79 26.42 3.96
CA ASP A 168 10.01 27.82 3.61
C ASP A 168 9.31 28.24 2.31
N GLY A 169 8.69 27.30 1.60
CA GLY A 169 7.96 27.51 0.34
C GLY A 169 8.84 27.47 -0.91
N LYS A 170 10.12 27.08 -0.80
CA LYS A 170 11.01 26.95 -1.95
C LYS A 170 10.84 25.61 -2.65
N THR A 171 10.85 25.66 -3.97
CA THR A 171 10.94 24.47 -4.82
C THR A 171 12.41 24.14 -5.06
N GLN A 172 12.78 22.87 -4.86
CA GLN A 172 14.13 22.36 -5.07
C GLN A 172 14.08 21.08 -5.91
N GLU A 173 15.09 20.88 -6.76
CA GLU A 173 15.42 19.57 -7.33
C GLU A 173 16.63 19.04 -6.56
N ILE A 174 16.54 17.81 -6.05
CA ILE A 174 17.59 17.20 -5.24
C ILE A 174 17.90 15.80 -5.76
N ASP A 175 19.16 15.38 -5.61
CA ASP A 175 19.63 14.04 -5.94
C ASP A 175 20.76 13.59 -5.00
N HIS A 176 21.45 12.51 -5.37
CA HIS A 176 22.54 11.95 -4.56
C HIS A 176 23.82 12.79 -4.56
N ASN A 177 23.96 13.77 -5.47
CA ASN A 177 25.09 14.69 -5.55
C ASN A 177 24.69 16.10 -5.08
N ASP A 178 23.48 16.55 -5.43
CA ASP A 178 22.94 17.84 -5.02
C ASP A 178 21.92 17.68 -3.89
N ASN A 179 22.30 18.14 -2.70
CA ASN A 179 21.52 18.03 -1.46
C ASN A 179 21.24 16.56 -1.01
N PRO A 180 22.30 15.72 -0.88
CA PRO A 180 22.15 14.29 -0.61
C PRO A 180 21.51 13.99 0.75
N ASP A 181 21.67 14.87 1.72
CA ASP A 181 21.07 14.69 3.05
C ASP A 181 19.54 14.69 2.98
N LEU A 182 18.94 15.69 2.32
CA LEU A 182 17.51 15.76 2.09
C LEU A 182 17.02 14.64 1.16
N PHE A 183 17.75 14.35 0.08
CA PHE A 183 17.39 13.28 -0.86
C PHE A 183 17.22 11.95 -0.14
N TYR A 184 18.21 11.55 0.66
CA TYR A 184 18.15 10.30 1.40
C TYR A 184 17.24 10.34 2.64
N ALA A 185 16.95 11.52 3.19
CA ALA A 185 15.94 11.67 4.25
C ALA A 185 14.52 11.41 3.71
N VAL A 186 14.20 11.89 2.51
CA VAL A 186 12.91 11.61 1.85
C VAL A 186 12.73 10.11 1.61
N LEU A 187 13.81 9.40 1.25
CA LEU A 187 13.83 7.95 1.06
C LEU A 187 13.95 7.18 2.38
N GLY A 188 12.86 7.21 3.18
CA GLY A 188 12.71 6.40 4.41
C GLY A 188 12.61 7.17 5.73
N GLY A 189 12.64 8.50 5.71
CA GLY A 189 12.52 9.33 6.92
C GLY A 189 11.08 9.72 7.27
N SER A 190 10.16 8.76 7.19
CA SER A 190 8.69 8.94 7.31
C SER A 190 8.08 9.78 6.16
N PRO A 191 6.95 9.34 5.57
CA PRO A 191 6.27 10.09 4.51
C PRO A 191 5.91 11.53 4.91
N GLY A 192 6.04 12.46 3.96
CA GLY A 192 5.61 13.85 4.11
C GLY A 192 6.39 14.71 5.11
N ASN A 193 7.46 14.21 5.74
CA ASN A 193 8.11 14.90 6.87
C ASN A 193 9.05 16.05 6.49
N PHE A 194 9.60 16.07 5.27
CA PHE A 194 10.63 17.06 4.88
C PHE A 194 10.17 18.08 3.83
N GLY A 195 8.92 17.96 3.38
CA GLY A 195 8.41 18.75 2.27
C GLY A 195 7.39 18.00 1.44
N VAL A 196 6.79 18.73 0.51
CA VAL A 196 5.85 18.19 -0.48
C VAL A 196 6.64 17.73 -1.69
N VAL A 197 6.84 16.42 -1.85
CA VAL A 197 7.40 15.87 -3.09
C VAL A 197 6.36 15.98 -4.20
N THR A 198 6.72 16.60 -5.32
CA THR A 198 5.80 16.83 -6.44
C THR A 198 6.12 15.99 -7.66
N HIS A 199 7.41 15.75 -7.92
CA HIS A 199 7.88 14.92 -9.04
C HIS A 199 9.09 14.09 -8.64
N ILE A 200 9.32 13.01 -9.37
CA ILE A 200 10.57 12.25 -9.32
C ILE A 200 11.08 12.00 -10.73
N THR A 201 12.38 11.74 -10.83
CA THR A 201 12.98 11.09 -12.00
C THR A 201 13.38 9.68 -11.59
N LEU A 202 12.94 8.68 -12.34
CA LEU A 202 13.06 7.26 -12.04
C LEU A 202 13.80 6.54 -13.17
N GLN A 203 14.72 5.65 -12.80
CA GLN A 203 15.30 4.68 -13.71
C GLN A 203 14.32 3.50 -13.87
N VAL A 204 14.02 3.10 -15.09
CA VAL A 204 13.23 1.90 -15.40
C VAL A 204 14.08 0.90 -16.18
N HIS A 205 13.63 -0.34 -16.20
CA HIS A 205 14.29 -1.49 -16.83
C HIS A 205 13.59 -1.83 -18.14
N ARG A 206 14.32 -2.44 -19.08
CA ARG A 206 13.79 -2.86 -20.39
C ARG A 206 13.54 -4.35 -20.38
N ASP A 207 12.40 -4.80 -20.91
CA ASP A 207 12.13 -6.24 -20.99
C ASP A 207 13.16 -7.01 -21.84
N GLU A 208 13.72 -6.35 -22.86
CA GLU A 208 14.72 -6.95 -23.78
C GLU A 208 16.02 -7.34 -23.09
N ASP A 209 16.34 -6.75 -21.94
CA ASP A 209 17.50 -7.11 -21.13
C ASP A 209 17.28 -8.45 -20.39
N TYR A 210 16.04 -8.96 -20.36
CA TYR A 210 15.60 -10.17 -19.65
C TYR A 210 14.81 -11.12 -20.56
N PRO A 211 15.38 -11.54 -21.71
CA PRO A 211 14.66 -12.18 -22.81
C PRO A 211 14.14 -13.59 -22.49
N ASN A 212 14.58 -14.20 -21.38
CA ASN A 212 14.16 -15.53 -20.95
C ASN A 212 13.27 -15.50 -19.70
N SER A 213 12.93 -14.32 -19.16
CA SER A 213 12.12 -14.16 -17.94
C SER A 213 10.77 -14.90 -18.04
N ARG A 214 10.30 -15.43 -16.92
CA ARG A 214 9.06 -16.24 -16.86
C ARG A 214 8.55 -16.32 -15.43
N GLY A 215 7.29 -16.66 -15.26
CA GLY A 215 6.70 -16.82 -13.94
C GLY A 215 5.36 -17.51 -13.97
N PHE A 216 4.77 -17.76 -12.80
CA PHE A 216 3.41 -18.25 -12.72
C PHE A 216 2.62 -17.59 -11.59
N ARG A 217 1.31 -17.45 -11.85
CA ARG A 217 0.29 -17.16 -10.84
C ARG A 217 -0.54 -18.40 -10.64
N ALA A 218 -0.63 -18.90 -9.42
CA ALA A 218 -1.50 -20.03 -9.12
C ALA A 218 -2.44 -19.71 -7.97
N ILE A 219 -3.68 -20.19 -8.09
CA ILE A 219 -4.67 -20.17 -7.02
C ILE A 219 -4.86 -21.61 -6.56
N TYR A 220 -4.62 -21.84 -5.27
CA TYR A 220 -4.88 -23.09 -4.60
C TYR A 220 -6.06 -22.93 -3.64
N PRO A 221 -6.87 -23.98 -3.45
CA PRO A 221 -7.81 -24.00 -2.32
C PRO A 221 -7.06 -23.80 -1.01
N TRP A 222 -7.71 -23.24 -0.01
CA TRP A 222 -7.15 -23.23 1.34
C TRP A 222 -6.88 -24.64 1.87
N GLY A 223 -5.87 -24.73 2.71
CA GLY A 223 -5.57 -25.91 3.50
C GLY A 223 -4.35 -25.64 4.36
N ARG A 224 -4.48 -25.79 5.68
CA ARG A 224 -3.39 -25.51 6.63
C ARG A 224 -2.08 -26.20 6.26
N HIS A 225 -2.14 -27.49 5.93
CA HIS A 225 -0.97 -28.28 5.52
C HIS A 225 -0.34 -27.78 4.22
N ARG A 226 -1.17 -27.31 3.28
CA ARG A 226 -0.72 -26.74 2.01
C ARG A 226 -0.01 -25.41 2.24
N LEU A 227 -0.61 -24.51 3.04
CA LEU A 227 0.05 -23.26 3.41
C LEU A 227 1.39 -23.54 4.08
N LYS A 228 1.40 -24.43 5.09
CA LYS A 228 2.63 -24.81 5.78
C LYS A 228 3.70 -25.28 4.79
N ALA A 229 3.37 -26.18 3.86
CA ALA A 229 4.31 -26.69 2.87
C ALA A 229 4.86 -25.58 1.94
N LEU A 230 4.00 -24.65 1.49
CA LEU A 230 4.42 -23.50 0.69
C LEU A 230 5.36 -22.57 1.46
N LEU A 231 5.10 -22.35 2.75
CA LEU A 231 5.98 -21.56 3.64
C LEU A 231 7.27 -22.30 4.00
N ASP A 232 7.26 -23.63 4.10
CA ASP A 232 8.47 -24.43 4.30
C ASP A 232 9.45 -24.24 3.13
N VAL A 233 8.95 -24.18 1.88
CA VAL A 233 9.80 -23.86 0.71
C VAL A 233 10.45 -22.47 0.86
N MET A 234 9.72 -21.49 1.40
CA MET A 234 10.23 -20.14 1.65
C MET A 234 11.29 -20.13 2.76
N VAL A 235 11.09 -20.91 3.82
CA VAL A 235 12.07 -21.09 4.89
C VAL A 235 13.33 -21.77 4.37
N GLU A 236 13.22 -22.79 3.53
CA GLU A 236 14.39 -23.46 2.93
C GLU A 236 15.17 -22.52 2.00
N MET A 237 14.48 -21.68 1.24
CA MET A 237 15.09 -20.64 0.39
C MET A 237 15.93 -19.64 1.20
N ALA A 238 15.60 -19.43 2.48
CA ALA A 238 16.32 -18.53 3.40
C ALA A 238 17.71 -19.03 3.84
N GLU A 239 18.04 -20.29 3.52
CA GLU A 239 19.21 -21.02 4.02
C GLU A 239 20.30 -21.12 2.95
N ASP A 240 19.90 -21.14 1.69
CA ASP A 240 20.81 -21.26 0.56
C ASP A 240 21.42 -19.89 0.22
N GLU A 241 22.62 -19.63 0.75
CA GLU A 241 23.39 -18.43 0.44
C GLU A 241 23.76 -18.30 -1.04
N ASN A 242 23.75 -19.41 -1.78
CA ASN A 242 24.03 -19.45 -3.20
C ASN A 242 22.79 -19.32 -4.08
N PHE A 243 21.59 -19.28 -3.46
CA PHE A 243 20.33 -19.25 -4.18
C PHE A 243 20.29 -18.06 -5.16
N PRO A 244 19.97 -18.28 -6.46
CA PRO A 244 20.06 -17.24 -7.49
C PRO A 244 19.17 -16.04 -7.21
N GLY A 245 19.69 -14.80 -7.27
CA GLY A 245 18.97 -13.56 -6.92
C GLY A 245 17.81 -13.16 -7.86
N ASP A 246 17.53 -13.95 -8.89
CA ASP A 246 16.55 -13.68 -9.95
C ASP A 246 15.17 -14.31 -9.70
N PHE A 247 15.00 -15.11 -8.64
CA PHE A 247 13.70 -15.72 -8.29
C PHE A 247 12.90 -14.98 -7.20
N ASP A 248 11.81 -14.33 -7.55
CA ASP A 248 10.90 -13.78 -6.54
C ASP A 248 9.80 -14.77 -6.16
N TYR A 249 9.43 -14.80 -4.87
CA TYR A 249 8.43 -15.73 -4.33
C TYR A 249 7.53 -15.06 -3.28
N CYS A 250 6.22 -15.10 -3.53
CA CYS A 250 5.17 -14.55 -2.68
C CYS A 250 4.02 -15.54 -2.48
N VAL A 251 3.50 -15.61 -1.27
CA VAL A 251 2.31 -16.40 -0.90
C VAL A 251 1.31 -15.47 -0.23
N THR A 252 0.11 -15.36 -0.78
CA THR A 252 -1.00 -14.55 -0.24
C THR A 252 -2.18 -15.46 0.12
N ILE A 253 -2.88 -15.16 1.21
CA ILE A 253 -4.08 -15.86 1.66
C ILE A 253 -5.21 -14.85 1.75
N LEU A 254 -6.37 -15.24 1.26
CA LEU A 254 -7.62 -14.51 1.42
C LEU A 254 -8.69 -15.47 1.93
N SER A 255 -9.26 -15.20 3.09
CA SER A 255 -10.31 -16.03 3.67
C SER A 255 -11.70 -15.77 3.07
N GLU A 256 -11.87 -14.65 2.40
CA GLU A 256 -13.14 -14.19 1.82
C GLU A 256 -12.93 -13.77 0.36
N PRO A 257 -14.00 -13.72 -0.45
CA PRO A 257 -13.89 -13.33 -1.84
C PRO A 257 -13.42 -11.88 -1.90
N LEU A 258 -12.55 -11.58 -2.84
CA LEU A 258 -12.23 -10.21 -3.20
C LEU A 258 -13.55 -9.52 -3.57
N SER A 259 -14.02 -8.58 -2.74
CA SER A 259 -15.24 -7.83 -3.07
C SER A 259 -15.03 -7.17 -4.43
N THR A 260 -15.85 -7.55 -5.43
CA THR A 260 -15.92 -7.00 -6.80
C THR A 260 -14.75 -7.24 -7.77
N ALA A 261 -13.64 -7.90 -7.40
CA ALA A 261 -12.43 -7.95 -8.24
C ALA A 261 -12.33 -9.09 -9.27
N LEU A 262 -13.07 -10.19 -9.06
CA LEU A 262 -13.02 -11.38 -9.94
C LEU A 262 -14.16 -11.39 -10.97
N GLU A 263 -14.77 -10.24 -11.23
CA GLU A 263 -15.86 -10.05 -12.20
C GLU A 263 -15.42 -10.24 -13.67
N GLY A 264 -14.13 -10.45 -13.94
CA GLY A 264 -13.58 -10.51 -15.30
C GLY A 264 -13.58 -11.87 -15.99
N GLU A 265 -13.38 -12.99 -15.28
CA GLU A 265 -13.20 -14.32 -15.93
C GLU A 265 -13.76 -15.49 -15.13
N VAL A 266 -14.23 -15.27 -13.89
CA VAL A 266 -15.09 -16.25 -13.22
C VAL A 266 -16.51 -16.00 -13.73
N GLU A 267 -16.74 -16.43 -14.97
CA GLU A 267 -17.98 -16.28 -15.73
C GLU A 267 -19.24 -16.18 -14.86
N THR A 268 -19.97 -15.09 -15.10
CA THR A 268 -21.38 -14.83 -14.79
C THR A 268 -22.36 -15.96 -15.22
N ASN A 269 -21.87 -17.08 -15.74
CA ASN A 269 -22.61 -18.33 -15.93
C ASN A 269 -22.77 -19.16 -14.64
N TYR A 270 -21.86 -19.05 -13.67
CA TYR A 270 -22.10 -19.65 -12.34
C TYR A 270 -23.31 -18.99 -11.66
N ASP A 271 -23.42 -17.67 -11.82
CA ASP A 271 -24.42 -16.81 -11.17
C ASP A 271 -25.84 -16.96 -11.75
N LYS A 272 -25.98 -17.46 -12.99
CA LYS A 272 -27.30 -17.65 -13.64
C LYS A 272 -27.91 -19.03 -13.48
N LYS A 273 -27.11 -20.09 -13.27
CA LYS A 273 -27.63 -21.47 -13.24
C LYS A 273 -28.05 -21.96 -11.85
N PHE A 274 -27.50 -21.38 -10.78
CA PHE A 274 -27.71 -21.84 -9.40
C PHE A 274 -28.58 -20.91 -8.53
N ARG A 275 -29.08 -19.79 -9.07
CA ARG A 275 -30.01 -18.87 -8.38
C ARG A 275 -31.42 -19.42 -8.15
N VAL A 276 -31.69 -20.68 -8.47
CA VAL A 276 -33.05 -21.21 -8.40
C VAL A 276 -33.34 -21.97 -7.10
N GLN A 277 -32.35 -22.47 -6.32
CA GLN A 277 -32.70 -23.34 -5.17
C GLN A 277 -31.89 -23.25 -3.85
N ASP A 278 -30.82 -22.46 -3.70
CA ASP A 278 -30.20 -22.21 -2.38
C ASP A 278 -29.24 -20.99 -2.42
N PRO A 279 -29.31 -19.96 -1.54
CA PRO A 279 -28.69 -18.66 -1.80
C PRO A 279 -27.24 -18.49 -1.34
N VAL A 280 -26.54 -19.53 -0.88
CA VAL A 280 -25.17 -19.39 -0.34
C VAL A 280 -24.12 -19.73 -1.40
N VAL A 281 -23.65 -18.70 -2.11
CA VAL A 281 -22.38 -18.79 -2.85
C VAL A 281 -21.24 -18.75 -1.83
N VAL A 282 -20.74 -19.92 -1.42
CA VAL A 282 -19.60 -20.04 -0.50
C VAL A 282 -18.32 -19.84 -1.31
N TRP A 283 -17.73 -18.64 -1.22
CA TRP A 283 -16.31 -18.51 -1.55
C TRP A 283 -15.50 -19.37 -0.59
N CYS A 284 -14.64 -20.23 -1.12
CA CYS A 284 -13.68 -20.95 -0.30
C CYS A 284 -12.42 -20.09 -0.12
N PRO A 285 -11.90 -19.93 1.10
CA PRO A 285 -10.58 -19.36 1.34
C PRO A 285 -9.54 -19.88 0.34
N ALA A 286 -8.66 -19.01 -0.14
CA ALA A 286 -7.73 -19.33 -1.22
C ALA A 286 -6.30 -18.90 -0.88
N ILE A 287 -5.34 -19.65 -1.41
CA ILE A 287 -3.91 -19.33 -1.36
C ILE A 287 -3.46 -18.97 -2.77
N PHE A 288 -2.98 -17.74 -2.94
CA PHE A 288 -2.39 -17.23 -4.16
C PHE A 288 -0.88 -17.37 -4.06
N VAL A 289 -0.28 -17.94 -5.09
CA VAL A 289 1.17 -18.10 -5.19
C VAL A 289 1.66 -17.37 -6.42
N PHE A 290 2.69 -16.56 -6.21
CA PHE A 290 3.39 -15.82 -7.24
C PHE A 290 4.84 -16.26 -7.21
N VAL A 291 5.32 -16.78 -8.34
CA VAL A 291 6.75 -17.04 -8.54
C VAL A 291 7.15 -16.46 -9.87
N GLN A 292 8.30 -15.82 -9.91
CA GLN A 292 8.90 -15.39 -11.17
C GLN A 292 10.40 -15.56 -11.15
N TRP A 293 10.95 -15.71 -12.33
CA TRP A 293 12.37 -15.74 -12.64
C TRP A 293 12.69 -14.60 -13.59
N ALA A 294 13.47 -13.64 -13.11
CA ALA A 294 13.76 -12.38 -13.78
C ALA A 294 14.84 -12.48 -14.86
N ASN A 295 15.57 -13.59 -14.98
CA ASN A 295 16.64 -13.75 -15.98
C ASN A 295 17.74 -12.64 -15.89
N LEU A 296 18.24 -12.36 -14.69
CA LEU A 296 19.14 -11.22 -14.44
C LEU A 296 20.49 -11.27 -15.21
N GLN A 297 20.88 -12.41 -15.79
CA GLN A 297 22.11 -12.56 -16.57
C GLN A 297 21.87 -12.60 -18.10
N GLY A 298 20.66 -12.26 -18.54
CA GLY A 298 20.32 -12.07 -19.95
C GLY A 298 20.26 -13.37 -20.77
N ALA A 299 20.45 -13.25 -22.09
CA ALA A 299 20.16 -14.31 -23.05
C ALA A 299 20.90 -15.64 -22.83
N GLN A 300 22.11 -15.60 -22.26
CA GLN A 300 22.95 -16.78 -22.04
C GLN A 300 22.63 -17.53 -20.74
N GLN A 301 21.76 -16.98 -19.90
CA GLN A 301 21.41 -17.62 -18.65
C GLN A 301 20.43 -18.78 -18.88
N GLU A 302 20.82 -19.96 -18.44
CA GLU A 302 19.94 -21.13 -18.46
C GLU A 302 18.88 -21.07 -17.36
N TYR A 303 17.66 -21.47 -17.69
CA TYR A 303 16.56 -21.56 -16.75
C TYR A 303 16.53 -22.93 -16.08
N ASP A 304 16.68 -22.96 -14.75
CA ASP A 304 16.44 -24.14 -13.93
C ASP A 304 14.99 -24.13 -13.37
N PRO A 305 14.11 -25.04 -13.80
CA PRO A 305 12.74 -25.12 -13.29
C PRO A 305 12.63 -25.79 -11.91
N SER A 306 13.71 -26.33 -11.34
CA SER A 306 13.70 -27.12 -10.09
C SER A 306 12.96 -26.42 -8.94
N PHE A 307 13.21 -25.13 -8.75
CA PHE A 307 12.56 -24.32 -7.74
C PHE A 307 11.05 -24.18 -7.99
N VAL A 308 10.65 -23.87 -9.24
CA VAL A 308 9.23 -23.76 -9.60
C VAL A 308 8.50 -25.09 -9.45
N HIS A 309 9.13 -26.20 -9.83
CA HIS A 309 8.60 -27.54 -9.61
C HIS A 309 8.40 -27.84 -8.13
N LYS A 310 9.36 -27.45 -7.28
CA LYS A 310 9.27 -27.60 -5.83
C LYS A 310 8.09 -26.82 -5.24
N VAL A 311 7.90 -25.55 -5.65
CA VAL A 311 6.76 -24.73 -5.20
C VAL A 311 5.43 -25.36 -5.63
N LYS A 312 5.31 -25.78 -6.90
CA LYS A 312 4.09 -26.45 -7.41
C LYS A 312 3.82 -27.76 -6.68
N HIS A 313 4.84 -28.55 -6.40
CA HIS A 313 4.71 -29.79 -5.63
C HIS A 313 4.20 -29.52 -4.21
N ALA A 314 4.75 -28.51 -3.53
CA ALA A 314 4.29 -28.09 -2.21
C ALA A 314 2.83 -27.58 -2.21
N GLY A 315 2.41 -26.89 -3.28
CA GLY A 315 1.02 -26.45 -3.47
C GLY A 315 0.04 -27.60 -3.77
N GLY A 316 0.50 -28.66 -4.44
CA GLY A 316 -0.32 -29.80 -4.83
C GLY A 316 -1.28 -29.48 -5.98
N THR A 317 -2.52 -29.96 -5.92
CA THR A 317 -3.53 -29.74 -6.97
C THR A 317 -3.88 -28.26 -7.11
N ILE A 318 -3.59 -27.70 -8.28
CA ILE A 318 -3.87 -26.30 -8.62
C ILE A 318 -5.33 -26.16 -9.08
N ARG A 319 -6.02 -25.12 -8.62
CA ARG A 319 -7.40 -24.81 -9.07
C ARG A 319 -7.38 -23.97 -10.35
N HIS A 320 -6.49 -22.99 -10.42
CA HIS A 320 -6.38 -22.07 -11.55
C HIS A 320 -4.94 -21.56 -11.70
N VAL A 321 -4.50 -21.41 -12.95
CA VAL A 321 -3.21 -20.81 -13.32
C VAL A 321 -3.49 -19.72 -14.34
N GLU A 322 -3.14 -18.48 -14.01
CA GLU A 322 -3.36 -17.32 -14.88
C GLU A 322 -2.17 -17.09 -15.82
N VAL A 323 -0.95 -17.31 -15.30
CA VAL A 323 0.31 -17.18 -16.05
C VAL A 323 1.11 -18.47 -15.88
N HIS A 324 1.70 -18.97 -16.96
CA HIS A 324 2.51 -20.19 -16.97
C HIS A 324 4.00 -19.91 -17.15
N ASP A 325 4.81 -20.60 -16.35
CA ASP A 325 6.29 -20.60 -16.36
C ASP A 325 6.93 -21.32 -17.56
N LYS A 326 6.13 -21.97 -18.40
CA LYS A 326 6.65 -22.79 -19.52
C LYS A 326 7.22 -21.98 -20.67
N LYS A 327 6.85 -20.70 -20.77
CA LYS A 327 7.25 -19.80 -21.86
C LYS A 327 7.76 -18.50 -21.28
N HIS A 328 8.55 -17.78 -22.07
CA HIS A 328 8.94 -16.42 -21.72
C HIS A 328 7.70 -15.52 -21.61
N VAL A 329 7.68 -14.70 -20.56
CA VAL A 329 6.70 -13.63 -20.36
C VAL A 329 7.49 -12.39 -19.96
N PRO A 330 7.35 -11.26 -20.68
CA PRO A 330 8.02 -10.00 -20.31
C PRO A 330 7.74 -9.61 -18.85
N ILE A 331 8.72 -9.02 -18.17
CA ILE A 331 8.56 -8.65 -16.76
C ILE A 331 7.49 -7.56 -16.61
N SER A 332 7.39 -6.63 -17.55
CA SER A 332 6.30 -5.63 -17.59
C SER A 332 4.90 -6.24 -17.67
N GLU A 333 4.77 -7.43 -18.25
CA GLU A 333 3.52 -8.20 -18.30
C GLU A 333 3.31 -8.99 -16.99
N LEU A 334 4.37 -9.62 -16.47
CA LEU A 334 4.32 -10.30 -15.17
C LEU A 334 3.89 -9.34 -14.06
N THR A 335 4.48 -8.15 -13.97
CA THR A 335 4.10 -7.15 -12.95
C THR A 335 2.63 -6.77 -13.02
N ARG A 336 2.05 -6.69 -14.22
CA ARG A 336 0.63 -6.41 -14.42
C ARG A 336 -0.26 -7.53 -13.86
N HIS A 337 0.09 -8.80 -14.07
CA HIS A 337 -0.65 -9.93 -13.47
C HIS A 337 -0.59 -9.94 -11.94
N TRP A 338 0.38 -9.24 -11.36
CA TRP A 338 0.55 -9.14 -9.92
C TRP A 338 -0.18 -7.96 -9.29
N ILE A 339 -0.77 -7.07 -10.10
CA ILE A 339 -1.59 -5.95 -9.62
C ILE A 339 -2.98 -6.47 -9.29
N PHE A 340 -3.45 -6.20 -8.06
CA PHE A 340 -4.83 -6.44 -7.68
C PHE A 340 -5.70 -5.25 -8.11
N PRO A 341 -6.79 -5.49 -8.86
CA PRO A 341 -7.63 -4.42 -9.39
C PRO A 341 -8.62 -3.87 -8.34
N ILE A 342 -8.20 -3.77 -7.09
CA ILE A 342 -9.01 -3.31 -5.96
C ILE A 342 -8.25 -2.31 -5.12
N ALA A 343 -8.97 -1.36 -4.55
CA ALA A 343 -8.40 -0.40 -3.60
C ALA A 343 -8.11 -1.04 -2.24
N ARG A 344 -8.93 -2.03 -1.87
CA ARG A 344 -8.94 -2.69 -0.56
C ARG A 344 -9.36 -4.14 -0.71
N GLU A 345 -8.81 -4.98 0.15
CA GLU A 345 -9.10 -6.42 0.21
C GLU A 345 -10.55 -6.67 0.63
N PHE A 346 -11.03 -5.93 1.64
CA PHE A 346 -12.41 -5.97 2.13
C PHE A 346 -12.92 -4.57 2.50
N GLU A 347 -14.23 -4.36 2.37
CA GLU A 347 -14.95 -3.17 2.85
C GLU A 347 -15.26 -3.25 4.36
N LEU A 348 -14.28 -3.70 5.15
CA LEU A 348 -14.40 -3.87 6.59
C LEU A 348 -13.32 -3.07 7.33
N PRO A 349 -13.60 -2.65 8.58
CA PRO A 349 -12.55 -2.32 9.54
C PRO A 349 -11.52 -3.44 9.66
N TYR A 350 -10.29 -3.09 10.02
CA TYR A 350 -9.20 -4.02 10.13
C TYR A 350 -8.24 -3.69 11.28
N ILE A 351 -7.53 -4.73 11.72
CA ILE A 351 -6.33 -4.62 12.54
C ILE A 351 -5.21 -5.24 11.73
N LYS A 352 -4.25 -4.41 11.31
CA LYS A 352 -3.17 -4.81 10.41
C LYS A 352 -1.84 -4.88 11.16
N ARG A 353 -1.00 -5.82 10.78
CA ARG A 353 0.40 -5.91 11.17
C ARG A 353 1.27 -6.20 9.96
N THR A 354 2.44 -5.58 9.92
CA THR A 354 3.51 -5.97 9.01
C THR A 354 4.79 -6.16 9.81
N PHE A 355 5.34 -7.37 9.74
CA PHE A 355 6.56 -7.73 10.43
C PHE A 355 7.67 -8.03 9.43
N SER A 356 8.89 -7.61 9.77
CA SER A 356 10.10 -7.90 9.02
C SER A 356 11.10 -8.70 9.87
N SER A 357 11.65 -9.76 9.28
CA SER A 357 12.61 -10.65 9.95
C SER A 357 13.84 -10.91 9.09
N ASN A 358 14.99 -10.98 9.77
CA ASN A 358 16.28 -11.42 9.25
C ASN A 358 16.65 -12.80 9.81
N SER A 359 15.72 -13.46 10.51
CA SER A 359 15.90 -14.80 11.08
C SER A 359 16.48 -15.75 10.05
N SER A 360 17.44 -16.57 10.49
CA SER A 360 17.92 -17.68 9.69
C SER A 360 16.83 -18.74 9.53
N SER A 361 16.91 -19.50 8.45
CA SER A 361 16.06 -20.68 8.25
C SER A 361 16.16 -21.68 9.39
N GLN A 362 17.36 -21.90 9.92
CA GLN A 362 17.56 -22.77 11.08
C GLN A 362 16.69 -22.32 12.24
N ARG A 363 16.67 -21.02 12.57
CA ARG A 363 15.79 -20.48 13.62
C ARG A 363 14.31 -20.70 13.29
N LEU A 364 13.89 -20.39 12.06
CA LEU A 364 12.50 -20.54 11.63
C LEU A 364 12.04 -22.01 11.68
N LYS A 365 12.94 -22.97 11.41
CA LYS A 365 12.70 -24.41 11.53
C LYS A 365 12.63 -24.86 12.98
N ASP A 366 13.62 -24.46 13.80
CA ASP A 366 13.70 -24.83 15.22
C ASP A 366 12.47 -24.36 15.99
N LEU A 367 12.01 -23.14 15.71
CA LEU A 367 10.82 -22.55 16.30
C LEU A 367 9.53 -22.86 15.54
N LYS A 368 9.61 -23.69 14.48
CA LYS A 368 8.47 -24.19 13.70
C LYS A 368 7.55 -23.08 13.20
N TRP A 369 8.13 -21.99 12.70
CA TRP A 369 7.40 -20.78 12.30
C TRP A 369 6.28 -21.06 11.29
N SER A 370 6.53 -21.86 10.26
CA SER A 370 5.53 -22.20 9.22
C SER A 370 4.31 -22.94 9.81
N ASP A 371 4.52 -23.84 10.77
CA ASP A 371 3.44 -24.53 11.49
C ASP A 371 2.72 -23.59 12.45
N TRP A 372 3.45 -22.73 13.17
CA TRP A 372 2.87 -21.72 14.04
C TRP A 372 1.95 -20.77 13.27
N VAL A 373 2.43 -20.16 12.18
CA VAL A 373 1.66 -19.16 11.43
C VAL A 373 0.48 -19.78 10.68
N SER A 374 0.64 -20.99 10.14
CA SER A 374 -0.49 -21.70 9.52
C SER A 374 -1.57 -22.06 10.53
N ARG A 375 -1.20 -22.41 11.78
CA ARG A 375 -2.17 -22.57 12.89
C ARG A 375 -2.84 -21.26 13.26
N ARG A 376 -2.13 -20.13 13.26
CA ARG A 376 -2.73 -18.82 13.53
C ARG A 376 -3.82 -18.49 12.51
N ILE A 377 -3.52 -18.67 11.22
CA ILE A 377 -4.48 -18.42 10.13
C ILE A 377 -5.67 -19.37 10.21
N ASP A 378 -5.45 -20.66 10.48
CA ASP A 378 -6.51 -21.66 10.62
C ASP A 378 -7.39 -21.42 11.86
N ALA A 379 -6.83 -20.82 12.92
CA ALA A 379 -7.54 -20.48 14.15
C ALA A 379 -8.31 -19.15 14.08
N ALA A 380 -8.34 -18.47 12.92
CA ALA A 380 -9.18 -17.29 12.75
C ALA A 380 -10.65 -17.67 12.98
N GLU A 381 -11.27 -17.06 13.98
CA GLU A 381 -12.64 -17.38 14.38
C GLU A 381 -13.66 -16.86 13.35
N HIS A 382 -14.85 -17.47 13.33
CA HIS A 382 -15.96 -17.00 12.48
C HIS A 382 -16.25 -15.51 12.75
N GLY A 383 -16.19 -14.69 11.69
CA GLY A 383 -16.35 -13.23 11.77
C GLY A 383 -15.04 -12.44 11.76
N VAL A 384 -13.89 -13.11 11.66
CA VAL A 384 -12.60 -12.47 11.37
C VAL A 384 -12.15 -12.90 9.97
N SER A 385 -12.23 -11.99 9.01
CA SER A 385 -11.73 -12.24 7.66
C SER A 385 -10.23 -11.94 7.63
N VAL A 386 -9.44 -12.87 7.10
CA VAL A 386 -7.98 -12.79 7.07
C VAL A 386 -7.49 -12.49 5.67
N SER A 387 -6.66 -11.46 5.56
CA SER A 387 -5.71 -11.29 4.47
C SER A 387 -4.30 -11.46 5.02
N ALA A 388 -3.49 -12.31 4.41
CA ALA A 388 -2.10 -12.47 4.81
C ALA A 388 -1.19 -12.57 3.59
N GLN A 389 -0.02 -11.97 3.65
CA GLN A 389 0.97 -11.99 2.59
C GLN A 389 2.35 -12.32 3.17
N PHE A 390 3.04 -13.25 2.54
CA PHE A 390 4.38 -13.71 2.88
C PHE A 390 5.28 -13.51 1.68
N GLN A 391 6.39 -12.82 1.87
CA GLN A 391 7.27 -12.47 0.76
C GLN A 391 8.73 -12.60 1.20
N TYR A 392 9.50 -13.23 0.33
CA TYR A 392 10.91 -13.49 0.57
C TYR A 392 11.80 -12.48 -0.16
N PHE A 393 12.77 -11.92 0.57
CA PHE A 393 13.78 -10.97 0.10
C PHE A 393 15.22 -11.42 0.40
N GLY A 394 15.39 -12.54 1.09
CA GLY A 394 16.69 -12.97 1.58
C GLY A 394 17.64 -13.49 0.51
N GLY A 395 18.82 -13.90 0.98
CA GLY A 395 19.92 -14.40 0.16
C GLY A 395 20.97 -13.33 -0.12
N SER A 396 22.23 -13.73 -0.16
CA SER A 396 23.37 -12.83 -0.39
C SER A 396 23.32 -12.13 -1.75
N LYS A 397 22.67 -12.76 -2.74
CA LYS A 397 22.51 -12.27 -4.12
C LYS A 397 21.27 -11.40 -4.33
N SER A 398 20.48 -11.17 -3.29
CA SER A 398 19.27 -10.35 -3.35
C SER A 398 19.60 -8.88 -3.59
N ARG A 399 19.03 -8.26 -4.63
CA ARG A 399 19.15 -6.81 -4.86
C ARG A 399 18.51 -6.01 -3.73
N PHE A 400 17.47 -6.54 -3.09
CA PHE A 400 16.90 -5.94 -1.88
C PHE A 400 17.97 -5.70 -0.80
N HIS A 401 18.77 -6.73 -0.53
CA HIS A 401 19.84 -6.68 0.46
C HIS A 401 21.04 -5.87 -0.02
N LEU A 402 21.56 -6.19 -1.21
CA LEU A 402 22.76 -5.56 -1.77
C LEU A 402 22.61 -4.03 -1.93
N ASN A 403 21.44 -3.54 -2.33
CA ASN A 403 21.18 -2.10 -2.42
C ASN A 403 21.07 -1.41 -1.04
N GLY A 404 20.90 -2.20 0.03
CA GLY A 404 20.87 -1.71 1.41
C GLY A 404 22.22 -1.67 2.11
N VAL A 405 23.17 -2.51 1.69
CA VAL A 405 24.52 -2.54 2.26
C VAL A 405 25.20 -1.19 2.03
N ASN A 406 25.61 -0.53 3.12
CA ASN A 406 26.19 0.82 3.11
C ASN A 406 25.33 1.87 2.39
N SER A 407 24.02 1.64 2.30
CA SER A 407 23.09 2.58 1.68
C SER A 407 22.92 3.83 2.54
N PRO A 408 23.04 5.04 1.97
CA PRO A 408 22.77 6.28 2.70
C PRO A 408 21.26 6.56 2.87
N THR A 409 20.39 5.73 2.27
CA THR A 409 18.93 5.80 2.45
C THR A 409 18.55 5.61 3.92
N SER A 410 17.36 6.09 4.28
CA SER A 410 16.86 6.05 5.65
C SER A 410 16.11 4.75 5.97
N PHE A 411 16.06 3.81 5.04
CA PHE A 411 15.51 2.46 5.28
C PHE A 411 16.46 1.65 6.16
N SER A 412 15.91 0.89 7.10
CA SER A 412 16.70 0.11 8.07
C SER A 412 16.52 -1.40 7.93
N TRP A 413 15.32 -1.82 7.55
CA TRP A 413 14.92 -3.21 7.30
C TRP A 413 15.51 -3.82 6.01
N ARG A 414 16.71 -3.41 5.56
CA ARG A 414 17.32 -3.89 4.30
C ARG A 414 18.07 -5.22 4.43
N ASP A 415 18.18 -5.75 5.64
CA ASP A 415 18.62 -7.12 5.92
C ASP A 415 17.44 -8.11 6.04
N THR A 416 16.21 -7.65 5.77
CA THR A 416 15.01 -8.50 5.79
C THR A 416 15.20 -9.69 4.85
N LYS A 417 15.06 -10.89 5.39
CA LYS A 417 14.95 -12.13 4.61
C LYS A 417 13.51 -12.45 4.29
N LEU A 418 12.62 -12.21 5.23
CA LEU A 418 11.23 -12.57 5.14
C LEU A 418 10.37 -11.48 5.78
N SER A 419 9.35 -11.06 5.05
CA SER A 419 8.34 -10.13 5.52
C SER A 419 7.01 -10.86 5.52
N TYR A 420 6.18 -10.61 6.53
CA TYR A 420 4.78 -11.00 6.44
C TYR A 420 3.85 -9.89 6.93
N THR A 421 2.79 -9.67 6.17
CA THR A 421 1.69 -8.77 6.50
C THR A 421 0.47 -9.61 6.81
N ILE A 422 -0.24 -9.29 7.88
CA ILE A 422 -1.43 -10.02 8.29
C ILE A 422 -2.48 -9.04 8.79
N ASP A 423 -3.70 -9.24 8.30
CA ASP A 423 -4.82 -8.36 8.51
C ASP A 423 -5.98 -9.18 9.09
N ALA A 424 -6.53 -8.68 10.18
CA ALA A 424 -7.78 -9.16 10.76
C ALA A 424 -8.88 -8.16 10.45
N PHE A 425 -9.74 -8.47 9.48
CA PHE A 425 -10.93 -7.68 9.17
C PHE A 425 -12.11 -8.17 10.00
N TYR A 426 -12.98 -7.26 10.42
CA TYR A 426 -14.07 -7.59 11.34
C TYR A 426 -15.33 -6.78 11.07
N ASN A 427 -16.50 -7.36 11.38
CA ASN A 427 -17.76 -6.61 11.35
C ASN A 427 -17.90 -5.72 12.60
N HIS A 428 -18.45 -4.52 12.42
CA HIS A 428 -18.72 -3.54 13.49
C HIS A 428 -19.61 -4.10 14.62
N ASP A 429 -20.46 -5.08 14.34
CA ASP A 429 -21.44 -5.66 15.27
C ASP A 429 -20.81 -6.66 16.27
N HIS A 430 -19.80 -6.26 17.05
CA HIS A 430 -19.19 -7.02 18.16
C HIS A 430 -17.99 -7.94 17.85
N GLN A 431 -17.40 -7.89 16.65
CA GLN A 431 -16.26 -8.76 16.30
C GLN A 431 -14.87 -8.11 16.47
N HIS A 432 -14.83 -6.83 16.82
CA HIS A 432 -13.58 -6.10 17.08
C HIS A 432 -12.69 -6.78 18.12
N GLU A 433 -13.22 -7.11 19.29
CA GLU A 433 -12.44 -7.74 20.37
C GLU A 433 -11.86 -9.11 19.97
N ARG A 434 -12.59 -9.85 19.13
CA ARG A 434 -12.13 -11.14 18.59
C ARG A 434 -10.97 -10.94 17.63
N ALA A 435 -11.08 -9.96 16.73
CA ALA A 435 -9.99 -9.57 15.84
C ALA A 435 -8.76 -9.07 16.62
N VAL A 436 -8.95 -8.24 17.65
CA VAL A 436 -7.87 -7.75 18.53
C VAL A 436 -7.16 -8.94 19.19
N LYS A 437 -7.92 -9.81 19.86
CA LYS A 437 -7.38 -10.99 20.54
C LYS A 437 -6.64 -11.91 19.59
N TRP A 438 -7.16 -12.11 18.38
CA TRP A 438 -6.47 -12.88 17.36
C TRP A 438 -5.19 -12.19 16.88
N GLN A 439 -5.19 -10.86 16.73
CA GLN A 439 -4.01 -10.12 16.32
C GLN A 439 -2.90 -10.11 17.38
N LEU A 440 -3.25 -10.01 18.67
CA LEU A 440 -2.30 -10.10 19.78
C LEU A 440 -1.53 -11.43 19.77
N GLY A 441 -2.19 -12.52 19.40
CA GLY A 441 -1.51 -13.81 19.23
C GLY A 441 -0.49 -13.83 18.08
N ASN A 442 -0.60 -12.92 17.09
CA ASN A 442 0.42 -12.74 16.06
C ASN A 442 1.57 -11.84 16.55
N ASP A 443 1.28 -10.87 17.42
CA ASP A 443 2.28 -9.99 18.06
C ASP A 443 3.25 -10.79 18.94
N GLU A 444 2.81 -11.92 19.51
CA GLU A 444 3.69 -12.89 20.20
C GLU A 444 4.75 -13.55 19.30
N GLY A 445 4.60 -13.42 17.98
CA GLY A 445 5.51 -13.94 16.97
C GLY A 445 6.86 -13.24 16.94
N VAL A 446 6.98 -12.04 17.53
CA VAL A 446 8.16 -11.17 17.42
C VAL A 446 8.65 -10.66 18.78
N GLY A 447 9.86 -10.09 18.83
CA GLY A 447 10.33 -9.25 19.93
C GLY A 447 10.84 -9.96 21.19
N LYS A 448 10.98 -11.29 21.17
CA LYS A 448 11.54 -12.08 22.29
C LYS A 448 12.38 -13.27 21.82
N PRO A 449 13.37 -13.76 22.59
CA PRO A 449 14.29 -14.80 22.14
C PRO A 449 13.64 -16.09 21.62
N ASP A 450 12.50 -16.48 22.19
CA ASP A 450 11.71 -17.66 21.85
C ASP A 450 10.56 -17.37 20.85
N ALA A 451 10.42 -16.13 20.38
CA ALA A 451 9.36 -15.77 19.43
C ALA A 451 9.57 -16.49 18.09
N PRO A 452 8.53 -17.14 17.53
CA PRO A 452 8.69 -18.04 16.39
C PRO A 452 9.18 -17.35 15.12
N PHE A 453 8.91 -16.06 14.91
CA PHE A 453 9.32 -15.36 13.70
C PHE A 453 10.67 -14.65 13.85
N CYS A 454 10.83 -13.77 14.84
CA CYS A 454 12.09 -13.07 15.12
C CYS A 454 12.19 -12.57 16.56
N ASP A 455 13.42 -12.45 17.05
CA ASP A 455 13.71 -11.97 18.41
C ASP A 455 13.62 -10.45 18.57
N ARG A 456 13.52 -9.71 17.46
CA ARG A 456 13.34 -8.26 17.42
C ARG A 456 12.05 -7.91 16.70
N ASP A 457 11.29 -6.97 17.26
CA ASP A 457 10.18 -6.35 16.55
C ASP A 457 10.71 -5.26 15.63
N ARG A 458 10.58 -5.48 14.31
CA ARG A 458 10.97 -4.54 13.26
C ARG A 458 9.81 -4.31 12.32
N ARG A 459 9.57 -3.04 12.04
CA ARG A 459 8.38 -2.54 11.36
C ARG A 459 8.76 -1.70 10.16
N VAL A 460 7.85 -1.66 9.20
CA VAL A 460 7.98 -0.87 7.98
C VAL A 460 7.00 0.30 8.01
N LEU A 461 7.37 1.42 7.38
CA LEU A 461 6.60 2.66 7.47
C LEU A 461 5.19 2.56 6.86
N TRP A 462 5.04 1.80 5.76
CA TRP A 462 3.76 1.64 5.08
C TRP A 462 2.78 0.72 5.83
N GLY A 463 3.31 -0.24 6.58
CA GLY A 463 2.58 -1.26 7.35
C GLY A 463 2.52 -0.99 8.85
N SER A 464 2.74 0.28 9.25
CA SER A 464 2.79 0.68 10.65
C SER A 464 1.43 0.53 11.32
N HIS A 465 1.44 0.14 12.60
CA HIS A 465 0.26 0.11 13.47
C HIS A 465 0.41 1.01 14.71
N ASP A 466 1.60 1.56 14.96
CA ASP A 466 1.81 2.59 15.97
C ASP A 466 1.97 3.95 15.32
N LEU A 467 1.20 4.91 15.82
CA LEU A 467 1.20 6.26 15.31
C LEU A 467 2.20 7.17 16.02
N ASP A 468 2.88 6.72 17.08
CA ASP A 468 3.91 7.50 17.76
C ASP A 468 5.30 7.05 17.33
N LEU A 469 5.80 7.64 16.22
CA LEU A 469 7.06 7.21 15.61
C LEU A 469 8.27 7.51 16.50
N SER A 470 8.22 8.59 17.28
CA SER A 470 9.31 9.00 18.18
C SER A 470 9.43 8.04 19.37
N ALA A 471 8.29 7.68 19.97
CA ALA A 471 8.25 6.73 21.08
C ALA A 471 8.63 5.29 20.69
N ASN A 472 8.49 4.93 19.40
CA ASN A 472 8.68 3.57 18.89
C ASN A 472 9.83 3.48 17.86
N LYS A 473 10.74 4.46 17.85
CA LYS A 473 11.73 4.64 16.78
C LYS A 473 12.63 3.42 16.55
N GLU A 474 12.92 2.66 17.60
CA GLU A 474 13.73 1.45 17.60
C GLU A 474 13.14 0.32 16.74
N HIS A 475 11.83 0.35 16.48
CA HIS A 475 11.17 -0.60 15.61
C HIS A 475 11.33 -0.25 14.13
N TYR A 476 11.59 1.01 13.78
CA TYR A 476 11.66 1.50 12.40
C TYR A 476 13.08 1.79 11.93
N TYR A 477 13.95 2.20 12.85
CA TYR A 477 15.29 2.68 12.56
C TYR A 477 16.32 1.90 13.38
N ASP A 478 17.30 1.33 12.67
CA ASP A 478 18.41 0.65 13.31
C ASP A 478 19.27 1.63 14.07
N LYS A 479 19.90 1.10 15.12
CA LYS A 479 20.99 1.78 15.82
C LYS A 479 22.28 1.81 15.01
N HIS A 480 22.38 1.09 13.90
CA HIS A 480 23.58 1.04 13.05
C HIS A 480 23.28 1.40 11.58
N PRO A 481 24.07 2.30 10.96
CA PRO A 481 25.08 3.15 11.63
C PRO A 481 24.45 4.03 12.71
N GLU A 482 25.22 4.35 13.75
CA GLU A 482 24.74 5.14 14.90
C GLU A 482 24.13 6.46 14.43
N GLY A 483 22.99 6.81 15.02
CA GLY A 483 22.37 8.12 14.80
C GLY A 483 21.49 8.25 13.55
N LYS A 484 20.99 7.16 12.92
CA LYS A 484 20.10 7.29 11.74
C LYS A 484 18.85 8.13 12.04
N TYR A 485 18.15 7.85 13.15
CA TYR A 485 16.97 8.64 13.56
C TYR A 485 17.35 10.06 13.97
N GLU A 486 18.45 10.21 14.70
CA GLU A 486 18.96 11.50 15.17
C GLU A 486 19.37 12.40 13.98
N ARG A 487 20.01 11.83 12.95
CA ARG A 487 20.29 12.50 11.67
C ARG A 487 19.02 13.00 11.01
N LEU A 488 17.97 12.19 10.97
CA LEU A 488 16.67 12.60 10.41
C LEU A 488 16.09 13.78 11.20
N CYS A 489 16.21 13.77 12.52
CA CYS A 489 15.78 14.89 13.38
C CYS A 489 16.55 16.17 13.07
N GLU A 490 17.87 16.10 12.87
CA GLU A 490 18.68 17.28 12.51
C GLU A 490 18.36 17.81 11.11
N ILE A 491 18.09 16.93 10.14
CA ILE A 491 17.60 17.32 8.81
C ILE A 491 16.23 17.99 8.92
N LYS A 492 15.32 17.41 9.70
CA LYS A 492 13.98 17.94 9.95
C LYS A 492 14.03 19.36 10.53
N LYS A 493 14.87 19.60 11.54
CA LYS A 493 15.07 20.93 12.14
C LYS A 493 15.54 21.97 11.12
N ARG A 494 16.36 21.58 10.14
CA ARG A 494 16.85 22.50 9.10
C ARG A 494 15.78 22.83 8.05
N TYR A 495 15.01 21.84 7.61
CA TYR A 495 14.05 21.99 6.51
C TYR A 495 12.63 22.36 6.93
N ASP A 496 12.28 22.11 8.18
CA ASP A 496 11.00 22.49 8.77
C ASP A 496 11.16 22.87 10.25
N PRO A 497 11.88 23.97 10.55
CA PRO A 497 12.11 24.45 11.93
C PRO A 497 10.81 24.83 12.65
N THR A 498 9.73 25.08 11.91
CA THR A 498 8.42 25.51 12.42
C THR A 498 7.44 24.36 12.62
N GLY A 499 7.78 23.13 12.23
CA GLY A 499 6.88 21.98 12.37
C GLY A 499 5.64 22.00 11.48
N VAL A 500 5.71 22.62 10.28
CA VAL A 500 4.59 22.61 9.33
C VAL A 500 4.23 21.18 8.93
N PHE A 501 5.21 20.31 8.74
CA PHE A 501 5.02 18.92 8.39
C PHE A 501 5.10 18.01 9.62
N THR A 502 4.34 18.34 10.67
CA THR A 502 4.09 17.46 11.82
C THR A 502 2.58 17.29 12.11
N PRO A 503 1.79 16.81 11.14
CA PRO A 503 0.34 16.72 11.23
C PRO A 503 -0.20 15.72 12.26
N ASN A 504 0.61 14.75 12.65
CA ASN A 504 0.25 13.66 13.54
C ASN A 504 1.54 13.08 14.16
N ARG A 505 1.42 12.16 15.11
CA ARG A 505 2.58 11.62 15.83
C ARG A 505 3.49 10.71 14.99
N PHE A 506 3.10 10.36 13.75
CA PHE A 506 3.88 9.50 12.87
C PHE A 506 4.97 10.30 12.12
N CYS A 507 5.65 11.18 12.85
CA CYS A 507 6.60 12.14 12.33
C CYS A 507 7.95 12.04 13.05
N ILE A 508 9.00 12.43 12.33
CA ILE A 508 10.37 12.51 12.82
C ILE A 508 10.50 13.65 13.83
N GLY A 509 11.11 13.36 14.98
CA GLY A 509 11.52 14.37 15.95
C GLY A 509 10.38 15.03 16.72
N LEU A 510 9.16 14.52 16.63
CA LEU A 510 8.08 14.96 17.51
C LEU A 510 8.43 14.59 18.97
N PRO A 511 8.35 15.54 19.92
CA PRO A 511 8.59 15.25 21.31
C PRO A 511 7.53 14.27 21.83
N VAL A 512 7.96 13.35 22.69
CA VAL A 512 7.04 12.54 23.48
C VAL A 512 6.32 13.50 24.45
N PRO A 513 4.99 13.60 24.45
CA PRO A 513 4.31 14.31 25.52
C PRO A 513 4.61 13.61 26.85
N ASP A 514 4.92 14.40 27.87
CA ASP A 514 5.02 13.97 29.27
C ASP A 514 3.76 13.14 29.66
N PRO A 515 3.82 12.14 30.56
CA PRO A 515 2.70 11.25 30.92
C PRO A 515 1.55 11.95 31.69
N ALA A 516 1.04 13.07 31.19
CA ALA A 516 -0.11 13.79 31.70
C ALA A 516 -1.05 14.18 30.56
N GLY A 517 -1.95 13.25 30.19
CA GLY A 517 -3.28 13.61 29.68
C GLY A 517 -3.53 13.50 28.16
N GLY A 518 -2.56 13.09 27.36
CA GLY A 518 -2.78 12.83 25.92
C GLY A 518 -2.78 11.33 25.61
N VAL A 519 -3.96 10.70 25.63
CA VAL A 519 -4.17 9.27 25.33
C VAL A 519 -3.40 8.86 24.07
N SER A 520 -2.46 7.93 24.25
CA SER A 520 -1.81 7.20 23.15
C SER A 520 -2.85 6.28 22.48
N PRO A 521 -2.93 6.20 21.14
CA PRO A 521 -3.80 5.24 20.47
C PRO A 521 -3.46 3.77 20.80
N ALA A 522 -2.29 3.52 21.40
CA ALA A 522 -1.82 2.18 21.75
C ALA A 522 -2.30 1.66 23.11
N SER A 523 -3.10 2.41 23.90
CA SER A 523 -3.43 1.97 25.27
C SER A 523 -4.89 2.09 25.73
N ASN A 524 -5.85 2.51 24.89
CA ASN A 524 -7.27 2.48 25.30
C ASN A 524 -8.02 1.27 24.74
N VAL A 525 -7.74 0.11 25.34
CA VAL A 525 -8.63 -1.05 25.36
C VAL A 525 -9.73 -0.77 26.38
N GLU A 526 -10.66 0.13 26.05
CA GLU A 526 -11.95 0.25 26.76
C GLU A 526 -12.90 1.10 25.91
N ALA A 527 -13.37 0.53 24.80
CA ALA A 527 -14.57 1.04 24.14
C ALA A 527 -15.78 0.43 24.86
N GLN A 528 -16.43 1.21 25.73
CA GLN A 528 -17.70 0.81 26.33
C GLN A 528 -18.73 0.45 25.24
N PRO A 529 -19.52 -0.62 25.41
CA PRO A 529 -20.47 -1.06 24.42
C PRO A 529 -21.71 -0.14 24.44
N ALA A 530 -21.68 0.93 23.65
CA ALA A 530 -22.89 1.70 23.38
C ALA A 530 -23.67 1.01 22.25
N THR A 531 -24.68 0.20 22.62
CA THR A 531 -25.72 -0.26 21.69
C THR A 531 -26.56 0.95 21.29
N VAL A 532 -26.35 1.48 20.08
CA VAL A 532 -27.23 2.51 19.51
C VAL A 532 -27.89 1.96 18.26
N ARG A 533 -29.20 1.72 18.35
CA ARG A 533 -30.07 1.52 17.19
C ARG A 533 -30.13 2.83 16.39
N ILE A 534 -29.59 2.83 15.18
CA ILE A 534 -29.78 3.91 14.22
C ILE A 534 -31.26 3.91 13.82
N LYS A 535 -32.05 4.84 14.38
CA LYS A 535 -33.42 5.11 13.89
C LYS A 535 -33.34 5.83 12.54
N HIS A 536 -34.10 5.33 11.57
CA HIS A 536 -34.29 5.87 10.24
C HIS A 536 -34.89 7.29 10.28
N ALA A 537 -34.07 8.32 10.50
CA ALA A 537 -34.49 9.72 10.46
C ALA A 537 -34.23 10.41 9.10
N GLY A 538 -33.61 9.71 8.14
CA GLY A 538 -33.20 10.28 6.85
C GLY A 538 -34.29 10.33 5.77
N LEU A 539 -35.33 9.50 5.85
CA LEU A 539 -36.32 9.36 4.77
C LEU A 539 -37.33 10.52 4.70
N GLU A 540 -37.78 11.06 5.84
CA GLU A 540 -38.80 12.14 5.86
C GLU A 540 -38.28 13.50 5.37
N ILE A 541 -36.97 13.73 5.38
CA ILE A 541 -36.35 14.98 4.91
C ILE A 541 -36.20 14.96 3.37
N ILE A 542 -35.92 13.79 2.79
CA ILE A 542 -35.69 13.59 1.35
C ILE A 542 -37.00 13.81 0.55
N GLU A 543 -38.12 13.31 1.06
CA GLU A 543 -39.43 13.48 0.40
C GLU A 543 -39.90 14.95 0.35
N LYS A 544 -39.57 15.75 1.38
CA LYS A 544 -39.91 17.18 1.43
C LYS A 544 -39.08 18.04 0.47
N VAL A 545 -37.83 17.68 0.20
CA VAL A 545 -36.95 18.41 -0.73
C VAL A 545 -37.29 18.08 -2.20
N ALA A 546 -37.75 16.86 -2.47
CA ALA A 546 -38.11 16.43 -3.83
C ALA A 546 -39.36 17.13 -4.39
N ALA A 547 -40.29 17.56 -3.53
CA ALA A 547 -41.57 18.16 -3.93
C ALA A 547 -41.49 19.63 -4.39
N ALA A 548 -40.35 20.32 -4.24
CA ALA A 548 -40.30 21.79 -4.31
C ALA A 548 -39.58 22.42 -5.51
N ILE A 549 -39.01 21.68 -6.46
CA ILE A 549 -38.17 22.29 -7.52
C ILE A 549 -38.45 21.69 -8.91
N GLU A 550 -39.12 22.45 -9.78
CA GLU A 550 -39.15 22.20 -11.23
C GLU A 550 -37.76 22.48 -11.81
N MET A 551 -36.98 21.42 -12.07
CA MET A 551 -35.59 21.50 -12.54
C MET A 551 -35.46 21.27 -14.05
N SER A 552 -34.45 21.91 -14.65
CA SER A 552 -34.11 21.86 -16.07
C SER A 552 -33.59 20.48 -16.51
N VAL A 553 -33.53 20.22 -17.82
CA VAL A 553 -33.10 18.92 -18.40
C VAL A 553 -31.63 18.59 -18.07
N GLU A 554 -30.77 19.60 -17.95
CA GLU A 554 -29.36 19.42 -17.59
C GLU A 554 -29.19 19.06 -16.10
N ASP A 555 -30.03 19.62 -15.25
CA ASP A 555 -30.09 19.23 -13.83
C ASP A 555 -30.67 17.82 -13.64
N LYS A 556 -31.63 17.41 -14.48
CA LYS A 556 -32.14 16.03 -14.49
C LYS A 556 -31.05 15.03 -14.87
N PHE A 557 -30.11 15.38 -15.75
CA PHE A 557 -28.99 14.52 -16.13
C PHE A 557 -28.02 14.29 -14.96
N TRP A 558 -27.63 15.35 -14.24
CA TRP A 558 -26.78 15.22 -13.06
C TRP A 558 -27.50 14.55 -11.89
N LYS A 559 -28.81 14.79 -11.74
CA LYS A 559 -29.64 14.17 -10.69
C LYS A 559 -29.88 12.68 -10.97
N LEU A 560 -30.12 12.24 -12.20
CA LEU A 560 -30.20 10.82 -12.58
C LEU A 560 -28.88 10.09 -12.37
N LYS A 561 -27.73 10.75 -12.64
CA LYS A 561 -26.41 10.22 -12.31
C LYS A 561 -26.18 10.10 -10.80
N SER A 562 -26.80 10.98 -10.01
CA SER A 562 -26.78 10.92 -8.54
C SER A 562 -27.83 9.99 -7.93
N MET A 563 -28.90 9.64 -8.65
CA MET A 563 -29.97 8.77 -8.16
C MET A 563 -29.69 7.28 -8.40
N LYS A 564 -28.92 6.91 -9.43
CA LYS A 564 -28.28 5.56 -9.47
C LYS A 564 -27.25 5.34 -8.35
N ARG A 565 -26.98 6.38 -7.55
CA ARG A 565 -26.03 6.45 -6.44
C ARG A 565 -26.70 6.20 -5.07
N GLU A 566 -28.03 6.06 -5.00
CA GLU A 566 -28.79 5.89 -3.74
C GLU A 566 -29.46 4.52 -3.54
N GLU A 567 -29.34 3.56 -4.47
CA GLU A 567 -29.79 2.18 -4.24
C GLU A 567 -28.75 1.36 -3.44
N GLY A 568 -28.60 1.69 -2.15
CA GLY A 568 -28.24 0.75 -1.07
C GLY A 568 -26.97 -0.11 -1.22
N LYS A 569 -26.04 0.19 -2.13
CA LYS A 569 -24.76 -0.49 -2.26
C LYS A 569 -23.62 0.53 -2.26
N PRO A 570 -22.56 0.35 -1.45
CA PRO A 570 -21.34 1.11 -1.64
C PRO A 570 -20.77 0.74 -3.01
N VAL A 571 -20.59 1.72 -3.88
CA VAL A 571 -19.69 1.59 -5.04
C VAL A 571 -18.69 2.73 -4.92
N PRO A 572 -17.38 2.43 -4.98
CA PRO A 572 -16.39 3.48 -4.91
C PRO A 572 -16.36 4.35 -6.19
N LEU A 573 -15.88 5.58 -6.05
CA LEU A 573 -16.11 6.69 -6.97
C LEU A 573 -15.35 6.65 -8.32
N TRP A 574 -14.89 5.50 -8.81
CA TRP A 574 -13.91 5.44 -9.93
C TRP A 574 -14.39 4.88 -11.27
N ASP A 575 -15.64 4.41 -11.42
CA ASP A 575 -16.11 3.83 -12.70
C ASP A 575 -16.62 4.83 -13.75
N THR A 576 -16.29 6.10 -13.61
CA THR A 576 -16.45 7.05 -14.73
C THR A 576 -15.07 7.34 -15.26
N TRP A 577 -14.68 6.78 -16.41
CA TRP A 577 -13.92 7.39 -17.52
C TRP A 577 -13.48 6.29 -18.52
N LYS A 578 -14.43 5.74 -19.29
CA LYS A 578 -14.13 5.26 -20.66
C LYS A 578 -14.42 6.40 -21.60
N VAL A 579 -13.39 7.11 -22.06
CA VAL A 579 -13.48 7.98 -23.24
C VAL A 579 -13.33 7.08 -24.46
N GLN A 580 -14.25 7.24 -25.41
CA GLN A 580 -14.35 6.53 -26.68
C GLN A 580 -13.04 6.59 -27.46
N GLY A 581 -12.54 5.43 -27.87
CA GLY A 581 -11.60 5.27 -28.98
C GLY A 581 -12.32 4.57 -30.12
N ASN A 582 -12.30 5.19 -31.30
CA ASN A 582 -12.90 4.70 -32.53
C ASN A 582 -12.36 3.31 -32.92
N ASP A 583 -13.26 2.37 -33.17
CA ASP A 583 -12.99 1.16 -33.96
C ASP A 583 -12.87 1.56 -35.45
N PRO A 584 -11.84 1.11 -36.17
CA PRO A 584 -11.97 0.84 -37.59
C PRO A 584 -12.51 -0.58 -37.80
N GLU A 585 -13.49 -0.64 -38.70
CA GLU A 585 -14.23 -1.81 -39.18
C GLU A 585 -13.32 -3.01 -39.52
N VAL A 586 -13.73 -4.19 -39.05
CA VAL A 586 -13.31 -5.47 -39.63
C VAL A 586 -14.43 -5.88 -40.59
N GLU A 587 -14.19 -5.66 -41.88
CA GLU A 587 -14.95 -6.32 -42.94
C GLU A 587 -14.59 -7.82 -42.95
N THR A 588 -15.62 -8.64 -42.77
CA THR A 588 -15.61 -10.04 -43.15
C THR A 588 -15.96 -10.15 -44.64
N GLU A 589 -15.12 -10.77 -45.45
CA GLU A 589 -15.56 -11.62 -46.57
C GLU A 589 -14.40 -12.45 -47.18
N SER A 590 -14.73 -13.73 -47.46
CA SER A 590 -14.05 -14.82 -48.20
C SER A 590 -12.66 -15.30 -47.76
#